data_AF-A0AAD7KP13-F1
#
_entry.id   AF-A0AAD7KP13-F1
#
_cell.length_a   1.000
_cell.length_b   1.000
_cell.length_c   1.000
_cell.angle_alpha   90.00
_cell.angle_beta   90.00
_cell.angle_gamma   90.00
#
_symmetry.space_group_name_H-M   'P 1'
#
loop_
_entity.id
_entity.type
_entity.pdbx_description
1 polymer ?
#
loop_
_entity_poly.entity_id
_entity_poly.type
_entity_poly.pdbx_seq_one_letter_code
_entity_poly.pdbx_strand_id
1 'polypeptide(L)'
;MEEKKRVGAGGVQNDRDEDIELVIPPVFQNCTRFLDAGDQILARDLYWEGVCDMSKRGLEKVEELLVRCIEKNPLVGKPQVVLSQVYLTKVRFEQAEKEAERGLTLLLEWGNPWEKRTSWEGWIAWVRVLLMKAKKSLPQSSDILNLGLVRFPMGGNMKTKLFRR
;
A
#
# COMPACT_ATOMS: atom_id res chain seq x y z
N MET A 1 -0.96 57.97 16.19
CA MET A 1 -1.65 57.12 17.17
C MET A 1 -2.90 56.62 16.47
N GLU A 2 -2.82 55.41 15.91
CA GLU A 2 -3.84 54.87 15.00
C GLU A 2 -4.81 54.00 15.80
N GLU A 3 -6.07 54.41 15.88
CA GLU A 3 -7.12 53.71 16.62
C GLU A 3 -7.50 52.40 15.91
N LYS A 4 -7.20 51.27 16.56
CA LYS A 4 -7.69 49.96 16.15
C LYS A 4 -9.18 49.82 16.49
N LYS A 5 -10.02 49.93 15.46
CA LYS A 5 -11.45 49.60 15.50
C LYS A 5 -11.62 48.12 15.89
N ARG A 6 -12.15 47.86 17.10
CA ARG A 6 -12.55 46.52 17.54
C ARG A 6 -13.78 46.10 16.72
N VAL A 7 -13.59 45.18 15.78
CA VAL A 7 -14.69 44.49 15.11
C VAL A 7 -15.30 43.51 16.13
N GLY A 8 -16.57 43.75 16.44
CA GLY A 8 -17.33 43.05 17.45
C GLY A 8 -17.47 41.56 17.21
N ALA A 9 -17.77 40.87 18.31
CA ALA A 9 -18.05 39.45 18.41
C ALA A 9 -18.93 38.95 17.24
N GLY A 10 -18.30 38.28 16.29
CA GLY A 10 -19.00 37.42 15.36
C GLY A 10 -19.56 36.26 16.17
N GLY A 11 -20.89 36.17 16.24
CA GLY A 11 -21.57 35.03 16.85
C GLY A 11 -21.01 33.74 16.27
N VAL A 12 -20.58 32.83 17.13
CA VAL A 12 -20.22 31.47 16.72
C VAL A 12 -21.49 30.89 16.11
N GLN A 13 -21.50 30.72 14.78
CA GLN A 13 -22.57 30.03 14.09
C GLN A 13 -22.59 28.60 14.65
N ASN A 14 -23.62 28.28 15.42
CA ASN A 14 -23.93 26.93 15.88
C ASN A 14 -24.66 26.14 14.78
N ASP A 15 -24.29 26.35 13.51
CA ASP A 15 -24.65 25.44 12.43
C ASP A 15 -23.79 24.19 12.63
N ARG A 16 -24.27 23.30 13.50
CA ARG A 16 -23.71 21.96 13.59
C ARG A 16 -24.15 21.22 12.34
N ASP A 17 -23.23 20.47 11.77
CA ASP A 17 -23.36 19.62 10.59
C ASP A 17 -24.34 18.43 10.81
N GLU A 18 -25.44 18.64 11.54
CA GLU A 18 -26.42 17.61 11.92
C GLU A 18 -27.19 17.05 10.71
N ASP A 19 -27.25 17.81 9.62
CA ASP A 19 -27.90 17.41 8.37
C ASP A 19 -26.95 16.72 7.36
N ILE A 20 -25.67 16.50 7.70
CA ILE A 20 -24.73 15.82 6.79
C ILE A 20 -25.04 14.32 6.74
N GLU A 21 -25.36 13.83 5.55
CA GLU A 21 -25.46 12.39 5.29
C GLU A 21 -24.07 11.73 5.38
N LEU A 22 -23.88 10.88 6.39
CA LEU A 22 -22.64 10.15 6.60
C LEU A 22 -22.60 8.87 5.74
N VAL A 23 -21.82 8.91 4.66
CA VAL A 23 -21.53 7.72 3.84
C VAL A 23 -20.41 6.91 4.51
N ILE A 24 -20.64 5.62 4.73
CA ILE A 24 -19.62 4.73 5.29
C ILE A 24 -18.54 4.47 4.23
N PRO A 25 -17.27 4.83 4.51
CA PRO A 25 -16.17 4.55 3.59
C PRO A 25 -16.03 3.05 3.34
N PRO A 26 -15.58 2.61 2.15
CA PRO A 26 -15.41 1.19 1.85
C PRO A 26 -14.23 0.54 2.59
N VAL A 27 -13.37 1.33 3.23
CA VAL A 27 -12.19 0.83 3.96
C VAL A 27 -12.55 -0.13 5.07
N PHE A 28 -11.64 -1.06 5.35
CA PHE A 28 -11.78 -2.02 6.45
C PHE A 28 -13.10 -2.80 6.43
N GLN A 29 -13.56 -3.19 5.24
CA GLN A 29 -14.87 -3.84 5.03
C GLN A 29 -16.00 -2.96 5.55
N ASN A 30 -16.15 -1.75 4.99
CA ASN A 30 -17.17 -0.79 5.42
C ASN A 30 -17.08 -0.46 6.93
N CYS A 31 -15.85 -0.31 7.44
CA CYS A 31 -15.56 -0.07 8.85
C CYS A 31 -16.12 -1.13 9.82
N THR A 32 -16.40 -2.35 9.35
CA THR A 32 -16.95 -3.43 10.20
C THR A 32 -15.86 -4.36 10.76
N ARG A 33 -14.66 -4.35 10.19
CA ARG A 33 -13.57 -5.24 10.59
C ARG A 33 -12.57 -4.55 11.50
N PHE A 34 -12.36 -5.14 12.67
CA PHE A 34 -11.27 -4.78 13.57
C PHE A 34 -9.98 -5.52 13.19
N LEU A 35 -8.84 -4.83 13.27
CA LEU A 35 -7.52 -5.41 13.07
C LEU A 35 -6.78 -5.44 14.40
N ASP A 36 -6.47 -6.65 14.88
CA ASP A 36 -5.67 -6.82 16.08
C ASP A 36 -4.28 -6.20 15.93
N ALA A 37 -3.80 -5.54 16.99
CA ALA A 37 -2.51 -4.87 16.98
C ALA A 37 -1.34 -5.86 16.80
N GLY A 38 -1.45 -7.06 17.38
CA GLY A 38 -0.46 -8.12 17.22
C GLY A 38 -0.40 -8.62 15.78
N ASP A 39 -1.55 -8.88 15.17
CA ASP A 39 -1.63 -9.29 13.76
C ASP A 39 -1.08 -8.22 12.80
N GLN A 40 -1.31 -6.93 13.08
CA GLN A 40 -0.73 -5.83 12.30
C GLN A 40 0.80 -5.81 12.39
N ILE A 41 1.37 -6.01 13.59
CA ILE A 41 2.83 -6.08 13.79
C ILE A 41 3.41 -7.27 13.04
N LEU A 42 2.80 -8.45 13.17
CA LEU A 42 3.24 -9.66 12.49
C LEU A 42 3.17 -9.51 10.96
N ALA A 43 2.08 -8.94 10.44
CA ALA A 43 1.94 -8.69 9.01
C ALA A 43 3.04 -7.74 8.49
N ARG A 44 3.35 -6.67 9.24
CA ARG A 44 4.44 -5.75 8.91
C ARG A 44 5.78 -6.48 8.86
N ASP A 45 6.09 -7.29 9.86
CA ASP A 45 7.38 -7.96 9.97
C ASP A 45 7.56 -9.01 8.88
N LEU A 46 6.51 -9.80 8.59
CA LEU A 46 6.49 -10.75 7.48
C LEU A 46 6.68 -10.07 6.12
N TYR A 47 5.99 -8.95 5.89
CA TYR A 47 6.15 -8.17 4.67
C TYR A 47 7.57 -7.62 4.54
N TRP A 48 8.11 -7.07 5.62
CA TRP A 48 9.46 -6.51 5.62
C TRP A 48 10.51 -7.57 5.33
N GLU A 49 10.40 -8.74 5.97
CA GLU A 49 11.27 -9.89 5.72
C GLU A 49 11.19 -10.36 4.26
N GLY A 50 9.97 -10.43 3.71
CA GLY A 50 9.74 -10.83 2.32
C GLY A 50 10.35 -9.86 1.31
N VAL A 51 10.18 -8.54 1.51
CA VAL A 51 10.56 -7.50 0.53
C VAL A 51 12.03 -7.11 0.60
N CYS A 52 12.66 -7.05 1.78
CA CYS A 52 14.04 -6.58 1.90
C CYS A 52 15.10 -7.57 1.38
N ASP A 53 14.79 -8.87 1.39
CA ASP A 53 15.75 -9.93 1.03
C ASP A 53 15.32 -10.72 -0.22
N MET A 54 14.41 -10.19 -1.04
CA MET A 54 13.90 -10.84 -2.28
C MET A 54 15.00 -11.44 -3.16
N SER A 55 16.15 -10.76 -3.29
CA SER A 55 17.25 -11.21 -4.16
C SER A 55 18.16 -12.26 -3.52
N LYS A 56 18.15 -12.36 -2.19
CA LYS A 56 18.95 -13.34 -1.43
C LYS A 56 18.14 -14.59 -1.09
N ARG A 57 16.80 -14.48 -1.08
CA ARG A 57 15.87 -15.54 -0.72
C ARG A 57 15.25 -16.13 -1.97
N GLY A 58 15.02 -17.44 -1.96
CA GLY A 58 14.28 -18.10 -3.03
C GLY A 58 12.86 -17.56 -3.16
N LEU A 59 12.36 -17.50 -4.39
CA LEU A 59 11.03 -16.98 -4.71
C LEU A 59 9.89 -17.70 -3.96
N GLU A 60 10.10 -18.97 -3.59
CA GLU A 60 9.17 -19.74 -2.77
C GLU A 60 9.06 -19.24 -1.33
N LYS A 61 10.18 -18.85 -0.72
CA LYS A 61 10.16 -18.34 0.64
C LYS A 61 9.48 -16.97 0.71
N VAL A 62 9.71 -16.14 -0.31
CA VAL A 62 9.01 -14.87 -0.47
C VAL A 62 7.50 -15.10 -0.58
N GLU A 63 7.08 -16.03 -1.43
CA GLU A 63 5.65 -16.37 -1.60
C GLU A 63 5.02 -16.76 -0.25
N GLU A 64 5.66 -17.65 0.50
CA GLU A 64 5.18 -18.10 1.82
C GLU A 64 5.04 -16.91 2.80
N LEU A 65 6.04 -16.03 2.88
CA LEU A 65 6.01 -14.87 3.76
C LEU A 65 4.89 -13.89 3.40
N LEU A 66 4.67 -13.66 2.09
CA LEU A 66 3.61 -12.77 1.61
C LEU A 66 2.21 -13.36 1.85
N VAL A 67 2.01 -14.66 1.62
CA VAL A 67 0.74 -15.34 1.92
C VAL A 67 0.42 -15.19 3.41
N ARG A 68 1.37 -15.49 4.30
CA ARG A 68 1.19 -15.33 5.75
C ARG A 68 0.95 -13.88 6.16
N CYS A 69 1.59 -12.92 5.48
CA CYS A 69 1.34 -11.49 5.70
C CYS A 69 -0.12 -11.13 5.38
N ILE A 70 -0.64 -11.62 4.25
CA ILE A 70 -2.02 -11.36 3.80
C ILE A 70 -3.04 -12.03 4.73
N GLU A 71 -2.76 -13.25 5.21
CA GLU A 71 -3.60 -13.92 6.21
C GLU A 71 -3.74 -13.08 7.48
N LYS A 72 -2.63 -12.45 7.92
CA LYS A 72 -2.59 -11.61 9.12
C LYS A 72 -3.24 -10.25 8.90
N ASN A 73 -3.06 -9.64 7.74
CA ASN A 73 -3.69 -8.37 7.41
C ASN A 73 -4.21 -8.35 5.96
N PRO A 74 -5.44 -8.84 5.72
CA PRO A 74 -6.02 -8.93 4.39
C PRO A 74 -6.53 -7.59 3.85
N LEU A 75 -6.42 -6.52 4.63
CA LEU A 75 -6.94 -5.18 4.34
C LEU A 75 -5.87 -4.25 3.75
N VAL A 76 -4.63 -4.73 3.60
CA VAL A 76 -3.53 -3.99 2.99
C VAL A 76 -3.32 -4.48 1.57
N GLY A 77 -3.38 -3.56 0.59
CA GLY A 77 -3.21 -3.92 -0.83
C GLY A 77 -1.77 -4.31 -1.21
N LYS A 78 -0.75 -3.68 -0.60
CA LYS A 78 0.65 -3.81 -1.04
C LYS A 78 1.20 -5.24 -1.04
N PRO A 79 1.02 -6.05 0.01
CA PRO A 79 1.46 -7.45 -0.02
C PRO A 79 0.86 -8.24 -1.20
N GLN A 80 -0.40 -7.98 -1.58
CA GLN A 80 -1.05 -8.65 -2.71
C GLN A 80 -0.43 -8.21 -4.04
N VAL A 81 -0.07 -6.93 -4.17
CA VAL A 81 0.67 -6.43 -5.35
C VAL A 81 2.01 -7.16 -5.51
N VAL A 82 2.77 -7.29 -4.42
CA VAL A 82 4.07 -7.98 -4.45
C VAL A 82 3.87 -9.47 -4.71
N LEU A 83 2.84 -10.10 -4.12
CA LEU A 83 2.52 -11.50 -4.36
C LEU A 83 2.12 -11.75 -5.82
N SER A 84 1.37 -10.83 -6.44
CA SER A 84 1.07 -10.89 -7.87
C SER A 84 2.34 -10.88 -8.72
N GLN A 85 3.30 -10.01 -8.40
CA GLN A 85 4.60 -10.00 -9.09
C GLN A 85 5.32 -11.36 -8.95
N VAL A 86 5.32 -11.94 -7.75
CA VAL A 86 5.89 -13.27 -7.50
C VAL A 86 5.21 -14.32 -8.38
N TYR A 87 3.88 -14.32 -8.45
CA TYR A 87 3.13 -15.24 -9.32
C TYR A 87 3.42 -15.04 -10.81
N LEU A 88 3.57 -13.79 -11.28
CA LEU A 88 3.99 -13.53 -12.67
C LEU A 88 5.39 -14.09 -12.97
N THR A 89 6.34 -13.93 -12.04
CA THR A 89 7.68 -14.50 -12.19
C THR A 89 7.63 -16.03 -12.23
N LYS A 90 6.69 -16.65 -11.52
CA LYS A 90 6.43 -18.11 -11.56
C LYS A 90 5.52 -18.54 -12.71
N VAL A 91 5.15 -17.63 -13.63
CA VAL A 91 4.29 -17.92 -14.80
C VAL A 91 2.87 -18.37 -14.39
N ARG A 92 2.43 -18.02 -13.18
CA ARG A 92 1.10 -18.30 -12.62
C ARG A 92 0.16 -17.13 -12.88
N PHE A 93 -0.27 -16.97 -14.13
CA PHE A 93 -0.99 -15.78 -14.60
C PHE A 93 -2.34 -15.56 -13.92
N GLU A 94 -3.13 -16.61 -13.73
CA GLU A 94 -4.47 -16.51 -13.13
C GLU A 94 -4.40 -16.06 -11.67
N GLN A 95 -3.49 -16.64 -10.89
CA GLN A 95 -3.27 -16.21 -9.51
C GLN A 95 -2.71 -14.78 -9.45
N ALA A 96 -1.79 -14.44 -10.35
CA ALA A 96 -1.26 -13.08 -10.42
C ALA A 96 -2.33 -12.03 -10.70
N GLU A 97 -3.25 -12.31 -11.62
CA GLU A 97 -4.37 -11.43 -11.94
C GLU A 97 -5.24 -11.22 -10.70
N LYS A 98 -5.63 -12.30 -10.05
CA LYS A 98 -6.51 -12.26 -8.86
C LYS A 98 -5.92 -11.42 -7.73
N GLU A 99 -4.64 -11.62 -7.42
CA GLU A 99 -3.95 -10.85 -6.38
C GLU A 99 -3.75 -9.39 -6.78
N ALA A 100 -3.47 -9.11 -8.05
CA ALA A 100 -3.33 -7.73 -8.53
C ALA A 100 -4.66 -6.97 -8.51
N GLU A 101 -5.77 -7.61 -8.89
CA GLU A 101 -7.10 -6.98 -8.82
C GLU A 101 -7.47 -6.67 -7.37
N ARG A 102 -7.26 -7.62 -6.46
CA ARG A 102 -7.51 -7.42 -5.04
C ARG A 102 -6.64 -6.32 -4.45
N GLY A 103 -5.35 -6.31 -4.79
CA GLY A 103 -4.39 -5.28 -4.39
C GLY A 103 -4.78 -3.89 -4.90
N LEU A 104 -5.25 -3.79 -6.15
CA LEU A 104 -5.73 -2.54 -6.73
C LEU A 104 -6.94 -2.00 -5.96
N THR A 105 -7.93 -2.84 -5.72
CA THR A 105 -9.13 -2.46 -4.96
C THR A 105 -8.77 -1.89 -3.60
N LEU A 106 -7.92 -2.59 -2.83
CA LEU A 106 -7.53 -2.16 -1.49
C LEU A 106 -6.69 -0.88 -1.48
N LEU A 107 -5.84 -0.68 -2.49
CA LEU A 107 -5.11 0.58 -2.65
C LEU A 107 -6.04 1.75 -2.94
N LEU A 108 -7.09 1.54 -3.75
CA LEU A 108 -8.09 2.56 -4.07
C LEU A 108 -9.00 2.86 -2.87
N GLU A 109 -9.42 1.84 -2.12
CA GLU A 109 -10.24 2.01 -0.92
C GLU A 109 -9.52 2.85 0.13
N TRP A 110 -8.24 2.55 0.42
CA TRP A 110 -7.50 3.25 1.47
C TRP A 110 -6.98 4.63 1.02
N GLY A 111 -6.61 4.77 -0.25
CA GLY A 111 -6.15 6.05 -0.81
C GLY A 111 -4.81 6.56 -0.25
N ASN A 112 -4.06 5.73 0.48
CA ASN A 112 -2.74 6.10 1.00
C ASN A 112 -1.75 4.92 0.98
N PRO A 113 -0.43 5.19 1.00
CA PRO A 113 0.56 4.15 0.99
C PRO A 113 0.84 3.64 2.42
N TRP A 114 0.43 2.40 2.73
CA TRP A 114 0.79 1.69 3.98
C TRP A 114 2.31 1.69 4.27
N GLU A 115 3.10 1.40 3.24
CA GLU A 115 4.57 1.47 3.23
C GLU A 115 5.06 2.81 2.62
N LYS A 116 6.04 3.52 3.22
CA LYS A 116 6.35 4.92 2.82
C LYS A 116 7.47 5.12 1.78
N ARG A 117 8.23 4.11 1.38
CA ARG A 117 9.34 4.27 0.41
C ARG A 117 8.84 4.49 -1.02
N THR A 118 7.59 4.11 -1.30
CA THR A 118 6.97 4.26 -2.62
C THR A 118 5.63 4.99 -2.50
N SER A 119 5.44 6.01 -3.33
CA SER A 119 4.20 6.80 -3.37
C SER A 119 2.99 5.95 -3.76
N TRP A 120 1.79 6.42 -3.39
CA TRP A 120 0.56 5.72 -3.72
C TRP A 120 0.36 5.58 -5.24
N GLU A 121 0.64 6.64 -5.99
CA GLU A 121 0.59 6.66 -7.46
C GLU A 121 1.56 5.65 -8.07
N GLY A 122 2.74 5.48 -7.46
CA GLY A 122 3.72 4.48 -7.87
C GLY A 122 3.19 3.06 -7.72
N TRP A 123 2.51 2.77 -6.60
CA TRP A 123 1.83 1.49 -6.39
C TRP A 123 0.68 1.27 -7.38
N ILE A 124 -0.14 2.29 -7.65
CA ILE A 124 -1.24 2.20 -8.63
C ILE A 124 -0.71 1.93 -10.04
N ALA A 125 0.33 2.65 -10.48
CA ALA A 125 0.94 2.44 -11.78
C ALA A 125 1.50 1.01 -11.90
N TRP A 126 2.17 0.53 -10.85
CA TRP A 126 2.75 -0.80 -10.84
C TRP A 126 1.69 -1.91 -10.95
N VAL A 127 0.63 -1.86 -10.15
CA VAL A 127 -0.44 -2.86 -10.19
C VAL A 127 -1.08 -2.94 -11.57
N ARG A 128 -1.31 -1.80 -12.23
CA ARG A 128 -1.86 -1.77 -13.59
C ARG A 128 -0.97 -2.51 -14.59
N VAL A 129 0.35 -2.34 -14.49
CA VAL A 129 1.30 -3.09 -15.33
C VAL A 129 1.23 -4.59 -15.04
N LEU A 130 1.16 -4.98 -13.77
CA LEU A 130 1.02 -6.40 -13.39
C LEU A 130 -0.28 -7.00 -13.95
N LEU A 131 -1.41 -6.28 -13.87
CA LEU A 131 -2.70 -6.71 -14.44
C LEU A 131 -2.65 -6.88 -15.95
N MET A 132 -2.09 -5.90 -16.67
CA MET A 132 -1.94 -5.99 -18.13
C MET A 132 -1.10 -7.21 -18.53
N LYS A 133 -0.04 -7.50 -17.78
CA LYS A 133 0.82 -8.67 -18.01
C LYS A 133 0.11 -9.99 -17.66
N ALA A 134 -0.66 -10.03 -16.57
CA ALA A 134 -1.40 -11.20 -16.15
C ALA A 134 -2.48 -11.58 -17.18
N LYS A 135 -3.22 -10.58 -17.68
CA LYS A 135 -4.28 -10.72 -18.70
C LYS A 135 -3.77 -11.01 -20.12
N LYS A 136 -2.45 -11.15 -20.31
CA LYS A 136 -1.79 -11.37 -21.63
C LYS A 136 -2.21 -10.36 -22.71
N SER A 137 -2.54 -9.14 -22.33
CA SER A 137 -2.95 -8.09 -23.27
C SER A 137 -1.76 -7.40 -23.96
N LEU A 138 -0.53 -7.73 -23.57
CA LEU A 138 0.71 -7.29 -24.21
C LEU A 138 1.31 -8.42 -25.07
N PRO A 139 1.86 -8.11 -26.27
CA PRO A 139 2.57 -9.10 -27.07
C PRO A 139 3.78 -9.65 -26.31
N GLN A 140 4.03 -10.96 -26.43
CA GLN A 140 5.11 -11.66 -25.70
C GLN A 140 6.52 -11.09 -25.95
N SER A 141 6.70 -10.29 -27.00
CA SER A 141 7.94 -9.60 -27.38
C SER A 141 8.10 -8.20 -26.80
N SER A 142 7.14 -7.71 -26.00
CA SER A 142 7.30 -6.43 -25.30
C SER A 142 8.20 -6.65 -24.09
N ASP A 143 9.50 -6.71 -24.36
CA ASP A 143 10.52 -6.79 -23.35
C ASP A 143 10.35 -5.64 -22.36
N ILE A 144 10.36 -6.07 -21.10
CA ILE A 144 10.31 -5.31 -19.86
C ILE A 144 11.58 -4.45 -19.80
N LEU A 145 11.66 -3.38 -20.58
CA LEU A 145 12.68 -2.38 -20.34
C LEU A 145 12.27 -1.59 -19.10
N ASN A 146 12.76 -2.05 -17.94
CA ASN A 146 13.19 -1.18 -16.84
C ASN A 146 12.13 -0.29 -16.17
N LEU A 147 10.97 -0.83 -15.76
CA LEU A 147 10.00 -0.07 -14.93
C LEU A 147 9.76 -0.66 -13.53
N GLY A 148 10.66 -1.50 -13.03
CA GLY A 148 10.47 -2.10 -11.71
C GLY A 148 11.67 -2.75 -11.02
N LEU A 149 12.86 -2.76 -11.64
CA LEU A 149 14.08 -2.82 -10.82
C LEU A 149 14.31 -1.42 -10.26
N VAL A 150 13.35 -0.94 -9.46
CA VAL A 150 13.60 0.14 -8.52
C VAL A 150 14.65 -0.45 -7.59
N ARG A 151 15.90 -0.11 -7.85
CA ARG A 151 16.96 -0.28 -6.86
C ARG A 151 16.48 0.55 -5.69
N PHE A 152 15.88 -0.10 -4.68
CA PHE A 152 15.68 0.54 -3.40
C PHE A 152 17.03 1.18 -3.04
N PRO A 153 17.07 2.45 -2.58
CA PRO A 153 18.28 2.98 -2.00
C PRO A 153 18.66 2.07 -0.83
N MET A 154 19.52 1.10 -1.13
CA MET A 154 20.16 0.23 -0.18
C MET A 154 21.02 1.14 0.69
N GLY A 155 20.61 1.28 1.96
CA GLY A 155 21.49 1.65 3.07
C GLY A 155 22.55 2.71 2.75
N GLY A 156 22.11 3.91 2.39
CA GLY A 156 22.97 5.09 2.48
C GLY A 156 23.04 5.52 3.95
N ASN A 157 23.99 4.97 4.69
CA ASN A 157 24.51 5.35 6.01
C ASN A 157 23.91 6.64 6.63
N MET A 158 22.66 6.59 7.09
CA MET A 158 22.11 7.63 7.96
C MET A 158 22.59 7.29 9.37
N LYS A 159 23.73 7.87 9.73
CA LYS A 159 24.15 7.96 11.13
C LYS A 159 22.96 8.49 11.92
N THR A 160 22.40 7.63 12.75
CA THR A 160 21.51 7.98 13.85
C THR A 160 22.27 8.91 14.79
N LYS A 161 22.22 10.20 14.48
CA LYS A 161 22.38 11.28 15.44
C LYS A 161 21.08 12.07 15.43
N LEU A 162 20.13 11.62 16.23
CA LEU A 162 19.26 12.48 17.03
C LEU A 162 18.38 11.55 17.87
N PHE A 163 18.88 11.20 19.05
CA PHE A 163 18.13 11.07 20.30
C PHE A 163 19.15 10.74 21.39
N ARG A 164 19.79 11.79 21.89
CA ARG A 164 20.40 11.80 23.22
C ARG A 164 20.01 13.11 23.89
N ARG A 165 19.34 12.94 25.03
CA ARG A 165 18.79 13.92 25.98
C ARG A 165 17.44 14.50 25.58
#